data_AF-A0A359H1H5-F1
#
_entry.id   AF-A0A359H1H5-F1
#
_cell.length_a   1.000
_cell.length_b   1.000
_cell.length_c   1.000
_cell.angle_alpha   90.00
_cell.angle_beta   90.00
_cell.angle_gamma   90.00
#
_symmetry.space_group_name_H-M   'P 1'
#
loop_
_entity.id
_entity.type
_entity.pdbx_description
1 polymer ?
#
loop_
_entity_poly.entity_id
_entity_poly.type
_entity_poly.pdbx_seq_one_letter_code
_entity_poly.pdbx_strand_id
1 'polypeptide(L)'
;MENLFTTSRGAFVMLFIVTLFWSCSGRNESVISDHPSIIEQATGDSTSPYFANYAIYPSSRDTLPIGMFDSGTGGLTVMEAFLALDDFNNKTGEPSPDGRPDFEGEKFVFLADQANMPYGVYNSEGKGDYLRELVVKDALYLTSGQNKSKILVIACNTATAYGLGDIQYLLDKSNTGISVIGVINAGANALAQEISFNEGSAVGVMATIGTISSGSYDRTIRTTLKEKGFLNKLEIVNQPGLGFAEAVDSESSFIDRKATAPRDVYKGPKIGTDSLSINTALMDVYNFDRKNNALLISESNGKYSNIQLNSPGNYARLHLVNLIEKLRQRNAGVKLSNIILGCTHYPYFTDTLKTVIEELRNYSKDGIFPYRDLISPEINFIDPAKFVARQTYMELRSANLLSAGFAGQRLVGYISVPAAGLDSSKTDNNGNLKYEFKYGRETGSTDKSFAVEQFSNKNINSDNLNRIKERLPLTFELINNSMENDF
;
A
#
# COMPACT_ATOMS: atom_id res chain seq x y z
N MET A 1 -21.37 83.79 10.00
CA MET A 1 -20.93 84.73 11.05
C MET A 1 -21.04 83.98 12.36
N GLU A 2 -19.93 83.34 12.75
CA GLU A 2 -19.05 83.74 13.87
C GLU A 2 -19.49 83.03 15.17
N ASN A 3 -18.79 81.97 15.59
CA ASN A 3 -17.59 81.96 16.44
C ASN A 3 -17.85 82.52 17.86
N LEU A 4 -17.75 81.67 18.90
CA LEU A 4 -16.58 81.64 19.80
C LEU A 4 -16.75 80.66 20.98
N PHE A 5 -15.62 80.03 21.31
CA PHE A 5 -15.34 79.08 22.37
C PHE A 5 -15.46 79.65 23.79
N THR A 6 -15.70 78.80 24.79
CA THR A 6 -14.87 78.73 26.01
C THR A 6 -14.96 77.36 26.71
N THR A 7 -13.82 76.97 27.27
CA THR A 7 -13.40 75.71 27.87
C THR A 7 -13.84 75.51 29.34
N SER A 8 -14.02 74.24 29.77
CA SER A 8 -13.84 73.84 31.18
C SER A 8 -13.55 72.34 31.31
N ARG A 9 -12.59 72.01 32.19
CA ARG A 9 -11.97 70.70 32.47
C ARG A 9 -12.91 69.70 33.16
N GLY A 10 -12.79 68.42 32.84
CA GLY A 10 -13.38 67.29 33.60
C GLY A 10 -12.37 66.15 33.75
N ALA A 11 -12.19 65.68 34.99
CA ALA A 11 -11.18 64.71 35.42
C ALA A 11 -11.41 63.29 34.88
N PHE A 12 -10.32 62.60 34.51
CA PHE A 12 -10.32 61.19 34.10
C PHE A 12 -10.10 60.31 35.34
N VAL A 13 -11.09 59.52 35.72
CA VAL A 13 -11.00 58.50 36.78
C VAL A 13 -10.49 57.21 36.14
N MET A 14 -9.32 56.75 36.57
CA MET A 14 -8.68 55.51 36.11
C MET A 14 -9.20 54.34 36.96
N LEU A 15 -9.99 53.44 36.36
CA LEU A 15 -10.52 52.25 37.02
C LEU A 15 -9.49 51.11 36.93
N PHE A 16 -8.90 50.72 38.06
CA PHE A 16 -8.05 49.52 38.16
C PHE A 16 -8.93 48.27 38.24
N ILE A 17 -8.89 47.42 37.22
CA ILE A 17 -9.46 46.07 37.25
C ILE A 17 -8.36 45.12 37.76
N VAL A 18 -8.56 44.59 38.95
CA VAL A 18 -7.76 43.51 39.54
C VAL A 18 -8.21 42.19 38.92
N THR A 19 -7.37 41.57 38.09
CA THR A 19 -7.59 40.22 37.57
C THR A 19 -7.02 39.20 38.56
N LEU A 20 -7.89 38.36 39.10
CA LEU A 20 -7.55 37.19 39.92
C LEU A 20 -6.87 36.14 39.03
N PHE A 21 -5.58 35.90 39.27
CA PHE A 21 -4.86 34.77 38.69
C PHE A 21 -5.27 33.47 39.40
N TRP A 22 -6.02 32.63 38.69
CA TRP A 22 -6.20 31.23 39.07
C TRP A 22 -4.95 30.45 38.67
N SER A 23 -4.24 29.93 39.67
CA SER A 23 -3.12 29.01 39.50
C SER A 23 -3.67 27.65 39.08
N CYS A 24 -3.75 27.40 37.78
CA CYS A 24 -3.91 26.05 37.26
C CYS A 24 -2.54 25.39 37.25
N SER A 25 -2.36 24.38 38.10
CA SER A 25 -1.26 23.43 38.03
C SER A 25 -1.12 22.92 36.60
N GLY A 26 0.02 23.21 35.97
CA GLY A 26 0.34 22.70 34.64
C GLY A 26 0.30 21.19 34.65
N ARG A 27 -0.74 20.62 34.04
CA ARG A 27 -0.64 19.27 33.50
C ARG A 27 0.41 19.38 32.39
N ASN A 28 1.51 18.66 32.54
CA ASN A 28 2.38 18.35 31.41
C ASN A 28 1.50 17.67 30.36
N GLU A 29 1.01 18.43 29.39
CA GLU A 29 0.67 17.88 28.09
C GLU A 29 2.00 17.34 27.54
N SER A 30 2.20 16.04 27.67
CA SER A 30 3.22 15.34 26.92
C SER A 30 3.03 15.72 25.46
N VAL A 31 4.04 16.35 24.86
CA VAL A 31 4.10 16.54 23.42
C VAL A 31 3.91 15.16 22.80
N ILE A 32 2.73 14.89 22.24
CA ILE A 32 2.50 13.70 21.45
C ILE A 32 3.44 13.88 20.26
N SER A 33 4.49 13.07 20.18
CA SER A 33 5.34 13.02 19.00
C SER A 33 4.45 12.64 17.82
N ASP A 34 4.42 13.47 16.77
CA ASP A 34 3.71 13.16 15.53
C ASP A 34 4.23 11.87 14.86
N HIS A 35 5.40 11.38 15.28
CA HIS A 35 6.07 10.19 14.74
C HIS A 35 6.26 9.06 15.77
N PRO A 36 6.37 7.77 15.35
CA PRO A 36 6.60 6.64 16.24
C PRO A 36 7.85 6.80 17.12
N SER A 37 7.71 6.49 18.43
CA SER A 37 8.81 6.64 19.42
C SER A 37 10.05 5.80 19.10
N ILE A 38 9.90 4.72 18.33
CA ILE A 38 11.02 3.89 17.86
C ILE A 38 12.04 4.68 17.03
N ILE A 39 11.66 5.79 16.38
CA ILE A 39 12.59 6.62 15.62
C ILE A 39 13.60 7.30 16.55
N GLU A 40 13.13 7.83 17.68
CA GLU A 40 14.01 8.42 18.70
C GLU A 40 14.92 7.36 19.31
N GLN A 41 14.38 6.16 19.58
CA GLN A 41 15.17 5.04 20.05
C GLN A 41 16.26 4.64 19.04
N ALA A 42 15.91 4.58 17.76
CA ALA A 42 16.83 4.16 16.71
C ALA A 42 17.94 5.19 16.44
N THR A 43 17.65 6.48 16.56
CA THR A 43 18.59 7.56 16.19
C THR A 43 19.34 8.15 17.38
N GLY A 44 18.79 8.06 18.60
CA GLY A 44 19.31 8.76 19.78
C GLY A 44 19.67 7.89 20.98
N ASP A 45 19.20 6.64 21.07
CA ASP A 45 19.42 5.77 22.23
C ASP A 45 20.30 4.56 21.90
N SER A 46 21.61 4.69 22.16
CA SER A 46 22.58 3.61 21.95
C SER A 46 22.33 2.32 22.76
N THR A 47 21.43 2.35 23.74
CA THR A 47 21.06 1.18 24.55
C THR A 47 19.81 0.46 24.01
N SER A 48 19.08 1.09 23.08
CA SER A 48 17.90 0.51 22.48
C SER A 48 18.27 -0.68 21.57
N PRO A 49 17.46 -1.77 21.56
CA PRO A 49 17.61 -2.84 20.56
C PRO A 49 17.37 -2.37 19.12
N TYR A 50 16.80 -1.18 18.93
CA TYR A 50 16.54 -0.59 17.62
C TYR A 50 17.60 0.43 17.19
N PHE A 51 18.63 0.66 18.00
CA PHE A 51 19.67 1.64 17.70
C PHE A 51 20.36 1.34 16.38
N ALA A 52 20.31 2.30 15.47
CA ALA A 52 21.00 2.28 14.19
C ALA A 52 22.13 3.31 14.23
N ASN A 53 23.38 2.84 14.27
CA ASN A 53 24.53 3.73 14.23
C ASN A 53 24.73 4.32 12.82
N TYR A 54 23.98 5.37 12.50
CA TYR A 54 24.08 6.07 11.21
C TYR A 54 25.37 6.88 11.05
N ALA A 55 26.12 7.13 12.13
CA ALA A 55 27.42 7.80 12.02
C ALA A 55 28.46 6.98 11.25
N ILE A 56 28.27 5.65 11.16
CA ILE A 56 29.12 4.74 10.36
C ILE A 56 28.51 4.42 8.98
N TYR A 57 27.49 5.17 8.54
CA TYR A 57 26.92 4.97 7.21
C TYR A 57 27.96 5.34 6.13
N PRO A 58 28.15 4.52 5.09
CA PRO A 58 29.13 4.80 4.06
C PRO A 58 28.87 6.14 3.37
N SER A 59 29.91 6.98 3.25
CA SER A 59 29.82 8.25 2.53
C SER A 59 29.59 8.05 1.03
N SER A 60 30.16 6.98 0.44
CA SER A 60 29.84 6.51 -0.91
C SER A 60 28.77 5.41 -0.83
N ARG A 61 27.60 5.66 -1.42
CA ARG A 61 26.44 4.75 -1.37
C ARG A 61 26.13 4.05 -2.69
N ASP A 62 26.83 4.41 -3.76
CA ASP A 62 26.68 3.86 -5.11
C ASP A 62 26.86 2.33 -5.19
N THR A 63 27.55 1.72 -4.22
CA THR A 63 27.74 0.26 -4.13
C THR A 63 26.77 -0.46 -3.18
N LEU A 64 25.98 0.27 -2.39
CA LEU A 64 24.95 -0.30 -1.52
C LEU A 64 23.75 -0.80 -2.36
N PRO A 65 22.95 -1.76 -1.89
CA PRO A 65 21.75 -2.18 -2.60
C PRO A 65 20.64 -1.12 -2.61
N ILE A 66 19.70 -1.28 -3.53
CA ILE A 66 18.34 -0.70 -3.43
C ILE A 66 17.56 -1.56 -2.42
N GLY A 67 17.07 -0.93 -1.36
CA GLY A 67 16.28 -1.59 -0.33
C GLY A 67 14.80 -1.48 -0.65
N MET A 68 14.07 -2.58 -0.64
CA MET A 68 12.62 -2.61 -0.90
C MET A 68 11.91 -3.44 0.17
N PHE A 69 10.78 -2.97 0.66
CA PHE A 69 9.95 -3.78 1.56
C PHE A 69 8.45 -3.71 1.24
N ASP A 70 7.77 -4.79 1.61
CA ASP A 70 6.33 -4.94 1.56
C ASP A 70 5.82 -5.70 2.79
N SER A 71 4.51 -5.66 3.03
CA SER A 71 3.87 -6.45 4.10
C SER A 71 3.97 -7.97 3.88
N GLY A 72 4.39 -8.44 2.70
CA GLY A 72 4.51 -9.85 2.37
C GLY A 72 5.22 -10.02 1.03
N THR A 73 4.96 -11.13 0.34
CA THR A 73 5.57 -11.41 -0.98
C THR A 73 4.91 -10.65 -2.14
N GLY A 74 3.78 -9.96 -1.92
CA GLY A 74 3.07 -9.22 -2.95
C GLY A 74 3.94 -8.14 -3.62
N GLY A 75 4.79 -7.48 -2.84
CA GLY A 75 5.72 -6.44 -3.32
C GLY A 75 6.76 -6.92 -4.34
N LEU A 76 6.90 -8.24 -4.57
CA LEU A 76 7.72 -8.77 -5.64
C LEU A 76 7.22 -8.36 -7.04
N THR A 77 5.96 -7.93 -7.19
CA THR A 77 5.48 -7.29 -8.43
C THR A 77 6.21 -5.98 -8.73
N VAL A 78 6.54 -5.21 -7.68
CA VAL A 78 7.36 -4.00 -7.82
C VAL A 78 8.80 -4.38 -8.13
N MET A 79 9.34 -5.44 -7.50
CA MET A 79 10.67 -5.96 -7.85
C MET A 79 10.77 -6.35 -9.33
N GLU A 80 9.80 -7.11 -9.85
CA GLU A 80 9.75 -7.50 -11.26
C GLU A 80 9.78 -6.29 -12.19
N ALA A 81 9.05 -5.22 -11.84
CA ALA A 81 9.05 -3.99 -12.62
C ALA A 81 10.40 -3.29 -12.63
N PHE A 82 11.20 -3.36 -11.56
CA PHE A 82 12.58 -2.87 -11.56
C PHE A 82 13.48 -3.74 -12.43
N LEU A 83 13.34 -5.07 -12.33
CA LEU A 83 14.19 -6.00 -13.08
C LEU A 83 13.96 -5.90 -14.59
N ALA A 84 12.71 -5.64 -15.00
CA ALA A 84 12.30 -5.56 -16.40
C ALA A 84 12.37 -4.14 -17.02
N LEU A 85 12.60 -3.09 -16.23
CA LEU A 85 12.54 -1.71 -16.74
C LEU A 85 13.64 -1.47 -17.78
N ASP A 86 13.30 -1.00 -18.97
CA ASP A 86 14.21 -0.51 -20.02
C ASP A 86 13.53 0.70 -20.68
N ASP A 87 13.34 1.74 -19.89
CA ASP A 87 12.68 2.98 -20.30
C ASP A 87 13.68 4.11 -20.57
N PHE A 88 14.95 3.93 -20.17
CA PHE A 88 16.00 4.93 -20.32
C PHE A 88 17.23 4.36 -21.01
N ASN A 89 18.01 5.26 -21.62
CA ASN A 89 19.31 4.89 -22.13
C ASN A 89 20.30 4.89 -20.98
N ASN A 90 20.90 3.74 -20.67
CA ASN A 90 21.78 3.58 -19.52
C ASN A 90 23.00 4.51 -19.57
N LYS A 91 23.48 4.84 -20.77
CA LYS A 91 24.61 5.76 -20.95
C LYS A 91 24.20 7.23 -20.84
N THR A 92 23.17 7.67 -21.56
CA THR A 92 22.82 9.10 -21.65
C THR A 92 21.79 9.55 -20.62
N GLY A 93 20.88 8.66 -20.22
CA GLY A 93 19.78 8.95 -19.29
C GLY A 93 18.54 9.48 -19.95
N GLU A 94 18.56 9.59 -21.28
CA GLU A 94 17.41 10.00 -22.05
C GLU A 94 16.30 8.97 -21.91
N PRO A 95 15.02 9.39 -21.90
CA PRO A 95 13.85 8.50 -21.80
C PRO A 95 13.62 7.77 -23.14
N SER A 96 14.55 6.88 -23.48
CA SER A 96 14.55 6.04 -24.66
C SER A 96 15.16 4.68 -24.32
N PRO A 97 14.45 3.56 -24.53
CA PRO A 97 14.99 2.21 -24.30
C PRO A 97 16.30 1.97 -25.05
N ASP A 98 17.23 1.23 -24.46
CA ASP A 98 18.48 0.82 -25.12
C ASP A 98 18.67 -0.69 -25.26
N GLY A 99 17.63 -1.46 -24.93
CA GLY A 99 17.62 -2.91 -25.01
C GLY A 99 18.26 -3.58 -23.80
N ARG A 100 18.55 -2.82 -22.74
CA ARG A 100 19.19 -3.31 -21.52
C ARG A 100 18.43 -2.81 -20.30
N PRO A 101 18.18 -3.65 -19.28
CA PRO A 101 17.50 -3.20 -18.09
C PRO A 101 18.20 -2.00 -17.43
N ASP A 102 17.41 -0.99 -17.06
CA ASP A 102 17.84 0.25 -16.41
C ASP A 102 18.59 0.01 -15.09
N PHE A 103 18.30 -1.12 -14.46
CA PHE A 103 18.90 -1.56 -13.21
C PHE A 103 19.86 -2.76 -13.39
N GLU A 104 20.40 -3.00 -14.59
CA GLU A 104 21.23 -4.18 -14.91
C GLU A 104 22.45 -4.34 -13.98
N GLY A 105 23.01 -3.24 -13.47
CA GLY A 105 24.15 -3.25 -12.55
C GLY A 105 23.80 -3.28 -11.05
N GLU A 106 22.52 -3.25 -10.70
CA GLU A 106 22.09 -3.01 -9.33
C GLU A 106 21.93 -4.26 -8.47
N LYS A 107 22.18 -4.07 -7.18
CA LYS A 107 21.87 -5.05 -6.13
C LYS A 107 20.58 -4.64 -5.44
N PHE A 108 19.77 -5.61 -5.10
CA PHE A 108 18.51 -5.44 -4.40
C PHE A 108 18.52 -6.22 -3.09
N VAL A 109 17.97 -5.61 -2.05
CA VAL A 109 17.58 -6.31 -0.82
C VAL A 109 16.08 -6.11 -0.65
N PHE A 110 15.35 -7.22 -0.56
CA PHE A 110 13.91 -7.21 -0.39
C PHE A 110 13.51 -7.75 0.98
N LEU A 111 12.55 -7.12 1.65
CA LEU A 111 11.96 -7.61 2.90
C LEU A 111 10.43 -7.79 2.74
N ALA A 112 9.96 -9.01 2.94
CA ALA A 112 8.55 -9.34 3.11
C ALA A 112 8.21 -9.45 4.61
N ASP A 113 7.42 -8.54 5.18
CA ASP A 113 7.00 -8.64 6.59
C ASP A 113 5.81 -9.62 6.81
N GLN A 114 5.96 -10.85 6.31
CA GLN A 114 4.91 -11.87 6.25
C GLN A 114 4.32 -12.21 7.64
N ALA A 115 5.12 -12.24 8.70
CA ALA A 115 4.64 -12.53 10.05
C ALA A 115 3.57 -11.54 10.52
N ASN A 116 3.64 -10.29 10.05
CA ASN A 116 2.74 -9.21 10.43
C ASN A 116 1.68 -8.90 9.35
N MET A 117 1.74 -9.55 8.18
CA MET A 117 0.74 -9.44 7.11
C MET A 117 -0.67 -9.83 7.58
N PRO A 118 -1.77 -9.25 7.07
CA PRO A 118 -1.86 -8.08 6.18
C PRO A 118 -1.85 -6.74 6.90
N TYR A 119 -1.10 -5.78 6.36
CA TYR A 119 -1.10 -4.40 6.87
C TYR A 119 -2.43 -3.69 6.70
N GLY A 120 -3.22 -4.07 5.69
CA GLY A 120 -4.51 -3.44 5.36
C GLY A 120 -5.57 -3.47 6.46
N VAL A 121 -5.40 -4.32 7.48
CA VAL A 121 -6.39 -4.57 8.55
C VAL A 121 -6.09 -3.81 9.85
N TYR A 122 -4.84 -3.43 10.10
CA TYR A 122 -4.43 -2.85 11.40
C TYR A 122 -5.24 -1.61 11.78
N ASN A 123 -5.49 -0.69 10.85
CA ASN A 123 -6.22 0.53 11.16
C ASN A 123 -7.67 0.26 11.58
N SER A 124 -8.36 -0.68 10.92
CA SER A 124 -9.74 -1.05 11.31
C SER A 124 -9.81 -1.75 12.66
N GLU A 125 -8.71 -2.36 13.10
CA GLU A 125 -8.55 -2.95 14.44
C GLU A 125 -8.05 -1.92 15.48
N GLY A 126 -7.98 -0.63 15.13
CA GLY A 126 -7.48 0.42 16.03
C GLY A 126 -5.98 0.36 16.28
N LYS A 127 -5.22 -0.32 15.42
CA LYS A 127 -3.76 -0.53 15.51
C LYS A 127 -2.95 0.27 14.49
N GLY A 128 -3.45 1.44 14.10
CA GLY A 128 -2.78 2.33 13.14
C GLY A 128 -1.37 2.74 13.59
N ASP A 129 -1.19 3.09 14.86
CA ASP A 129 0.14 3.49 15.38
C ASP A 129 1.11 2.30 15.44
N TYR A 130 0.62 1.10 15.75
CA TYR A 130 1.45 -0.10 15.71
C TYR A 130 1.87 -0.45 14.29
N LEU A 131 0.98 -0.29 13.31
CA LEU A 131 1.34 -0.41 11.90
C LEU A 131 2.45 0.59 11.51
N ARG A 132 2.35 1.85 11.94
CA ARG A 132 3.43 2.84 11.69
C ARG A 132 4.76 2.40 12.28
N GLU A 133 4.75 1.86 13.50
CA GLU A 133 5.94 1.28 14.13
C GLU A 133 6.51 0.09 13.35
N LEU A 134 5.67 -0.84 12.86
CA LEU A 134 6.11 -1.96 12.03
C LEU A 134 6.78 -1.47 10.74
N VAL A 135 6.19 -0.49 10.06
CA VAL A 135 6.75 0.10 8.84
C VAL A 135 8.11 0.75 9.11
N VAL A 136 8.30 1.39 10.27
CA VAL A 136 9.60 1.91 10.67
C VAL A 136 10.59 0.78 10.99
N LYS A 137 10.16 -0.32 11.63
CA LYS A 137 11.01 -1.51 11.87
C LYS A 137 11.51 -2.11 10.55
N ASP A 138 10.67 -2.18 9.53
CA ASP A 138 11.05 -2.66 8.20
C ASP A 138 12.11 -1.75 7.55
N ALA A 139 11.91 -0.43 7.64
CA ALA A 139 12.89 0.54 7.15
C ALA A 139 14.22 0.50 7.91
N LEU A 140 14.18 0.32 9.23
CA LEU A 140 15.38 0.14 10.05
C LEU A 140 16.15 -1.12 9.66
N TYR A 141 15.44 -2.23 9.38
CA TYR A 141 16.08 -3.46 8.90
C TYR A 141 16.87 -3.22 7.60
N LEU A 142 16.37 -2.39 6.69
CA LEU A 142 16.99 -2.08 5.39
C LEU A 142 17.92 -0.86 5.38
N THR A 143 18.11 -0.20 6.53
CA THR A 143 18.99 0.98 6.65
C THR A 143 20.00 0.85 7.77
N SER A 144 20.09 -0.30 8.41
CA SER A 144 21.02 -0.53 9.50
C SER A 144 21.76 -1.87 9.35
N GLY A 145 22.72 -2.12 10.22
CA GLY A 145 23.47 -3.37 10.25
C GLY A 145 24.14 -3.70 8.91
N GLN A 146 23.90 -4.92 8.42
CA GLN A 146 24.46 -5.46 7.18
C GLN A 146 23.62 -5.14 5.93
N ASN A 147 22.39 -4.66 6.11
CA ASN A 147 21.41 -4.46 5.02
C ASN A 147 21.27 -2.98 4.62
N LYS A 148 22.28 -2.15 4.87
CA LYS A 148 22.31 -0.72 4.50
C LYS A 148 21.99 -0.54 3.02
N SER A 149 21.06 0.34 2.68
CA SER A 149 20.62 0.61 1.31
C SER A 149 20.98 2.02 0.82
N LYS A 150 21.16 2.19 -0.50
CA LYS A 150 21.41 3.51 -1.11
C LYS A 150 20.13 4.36 -1.18
N ILE A 151 18.99 3.71 -1.36
CA ILE A 151 17.65 4.27 -1.45
C ILE A 151 16.66 3.23 -0.91
N LEU A 152 15.55 3.69 -0.34
CA LEU A 152 14.44 2.83 0.08
C LEU A 152 13.24 2.93 -0.86
N VAL A 153 12.59 1.80 -1.08
CA VAL A 153 11.34 1.68 -1.82
C VAL A 153 10.30 1.00 -0.95
N ILE A 154 9.20 1.71 -0.68
CA ILE A 154 8.03 1.14 -0.01
C ILE A 154 7.12 0.55 -1.10
N ALA A 155 7.24 -0.76 -1.35
CA ALA A 155 6.42 -1.45 -2.34
C ALA A 155 4.97 -1.62 -1.85
N CYS A 156 4.76 -1.69 -0.53
CA CYS A 156 3.41 -1.79 0.03
C CYS A 156 2.64 -0.47 -0.10
N ASN A 157 1.43 -0.54 -0.68
CA ASN A 157 0.52 0.59 -0.71
C ASN A 157 0.06 1.01 0.69
N THR A 158 -0.24 0.05 1.56
CA THR A 158 -0.66 0.35 2.93
C THR A 158 0.49 0.88 3.78
N ALA A 159 1.70 0.32 3.66
CA ALA A 159 2.86 0.91 4.35
C ALA A 159 3.16 2.33 3.85
N THR A 160 3.04 2.57 2.54
CA THR A 160 3.19 3.93 1.98
C THR A 160 2.15 4.88 2.58
N ALA A 161 0.90 4.43 2.69
CA ALA A 161 -0.20 5.23 3.19
C ALA A 161 -0.03 5.70 4.64
N TYR A 162 0.61 4.89 5.49
CA TYR A 162 0.75 5.14 6.92
C TYR A 162 2.16 5.57 7.36
N GLY A 163 3.21 5.06 6.73
CA GLY A 163 4.59 5.19 7.22
C GLY A 163 5.55 5.96 6.32
N LEU A 164 5.14 6.42 5.12
CA LEU A 164 6.05 7.18 4.25
C LEU A 164 6.62 8.43 4.95
N GLY A 165 5.77 9.20 5.64
CA GLY A 165 6.21 10.39 6.39
C GLY A 165 7.10 10.05 7.58
N ASP A 166 6.86 8.93 8.25
CA ASP A 166 7.70 8.47 9.37
C ASP A 166 9.07 8.02 8.92
N ILE A 167 9.14 7.34 7.77
CA ILE A 167 10.43 6.94 7.17
C ILE A 167 11.18 8.18 6.70
N GLN A 168 10.51 9.15 6.05
CA GLN A 168 11.14 10.41 5.68
C GLN A 168 11.74 11.11 6.90
N TYR A 169 10.98 11.20 8.00
CA TYR A 169 11.48 11.77 9.26
C TYR A 169 12.68 11.01 9.84
N LEU A 170 12.64 9.67 9.85
CA LEU A 170 13.76 8.82 10.27
C LEU A 170 15.02 9.10 9.42
N LEU A 171 14.87 9.12 8.10
CA LEU A 171 15.99 9.29 7.18
C LEU A 171 16.58 10.71 7.27
N ASP A 172 15.74 11.74 7.42
CA ASP A 172 16.20 13.11 7.65
C ASP A 172 17.00 13.22 8.95
N LYS A 173 16.50 12.62 10.05
CA LYS A 173 17.23 12.56 11.33
C LYS A 173 18.55 11.79 11.24
N SER A 174 18.60 10.75 10.42
CA SER A 174 19.81 9.94 10.24
C SER A 174 20.97 10.70 9.59
N ASN A 175 20.68 11.80 8.88
CA ASN A 175 21.62 12.58 8.08
C ASN A 175 22.48 11.74 7.10
N THR A 176 21.94 10.61 6.64
CA THR A 176 22.61 9.69 5.71
C THR A 176 22.46 10.10 4.24
N GLY A 177 21.50 10.98 3.93
CA GLY A 177 21.13 11.35 2.57
C GLY A 177 20.41 10.24 1.79
N ILE A 178 19.98 9.16 2.46
CA ILE A 178 19.09 8.15 1.90
C ILE A 178 17.73 8.79 1.68
N SER A 179 17.12 8.49 0.54
CA SER A 179 15.75 8.88 0.23
C SER A 179 14.82 7.68 0.21
N VAL A 180 13.51 7.95 0.19
CA VAL A 180 12.47 6.93 0.17
C VAL A 180 11.41 7.27 -0.87
N ILE A 181 11.04 6.26 -1.67
CA ILE A 181 9.98 6.35 -2.66
C ILE A 181 8.83 5.41 -2.26
N GLY A 182 7.59 5.90 -2.34
CA GLY A 182 6.39 5.12 -2.07
C GLY A 182 5.47 5.00 -3.28
N VAL A 183 4.77 3.87 -3.40
CA VAL A 183 3.92 3.52 -4.55
C VAL A 183 2.72 4.44 -4.80
N ILE A 184 2.17 5.10 -3.77
CA ILE A 184 0.99 5.97 -3.92
C ILE A 184 1.31 7.21 -4.76
N ASN A 185 2.44 7.86 -4.49
CA ASN A 185 2.86 9.06 -5.23
C ASN A 185 3.16 8.72 -6.69
N ALA A 186 3.80 7.57 -6.94
CA ALA A 186 4.03 7.08 -8.29
C ALA A 186 2.70 6.81 -9.03
N GLY A 187 1.72 6.20 -8.38
CA GLY A 187 0.39 5.96 -8.98
C GLY A 187 -0.37 7.25 -9.32
N ALA A 188 -0.27 8.29 -8.49
CA ALA A 188 -0.88 9.59 -8.79
C ALA A 188 -0.18 10.32 -9.95
N ASN A 189 1.15 10.25 -10.02
CA ASN A 189 1.93 10.80 -11.13
C ASN A 189 1.66 10.05 -12.44
N ALA A 190 1.49 8.73 -12.38
CA ALA A 190 1.08 7.91 -13.52
C ALA A 190 -0.28 8.36 -14.05
N LEU A 191 -1.27 8.49 -13.16
CA LEU A 191 -2.58 9.01 -13.53
C LEU A 191 -2.49 10.38 -14.21
N ALA A 192 -1.64 11.27 -13.72
CA ALA A 192 -1.45 12.59 -14.32
C ALA A 192 -0.86 12.54 -15.74
N GLN A 193 -0.23 11.44 -16.16
CA GLN A 193 0.27 11.23 -17.53
C GLN A 193 -0.82 10.65 -18.44
N GLU A 194 -1.75 9.87 -17.89
CA GLU A 194 -2.77 9.13 -18.65
C GLU A 194 -4.13 9.86 -18.74
N ILE A 195 -4.42 10.76 -17.81
CA ILE A 195 -5.72 11.45 -17.75
C ILE A 195 -5.83 12.56 -18.79
N SER A 196 -7.00 12.70 -19.42
CA SER A 196 -7.30 13.80 -20.34
C SER A 196 -7.49 15.12 -19.59
N PHE A 197 -6.68 16.13 -19.92
CA PHE A 197 -6.79 17.48 -19.35
C PHE A 197 -7.87 18.35 -20.01
N ASN A 198 -8.56 17.83 -21.03
CA ASN A 198 -9.54 18.61 -21.81
C ASN A 198 -11.00 18.37 -21.38
N GLU A 199 -11.25 17.37 -20.52
CA GLU A 199 -12.60 17.00 -20.08
C GLU A 199 -12.63 16.59 -18.60
N GLY A 200 -13.84 16.50 -18.04
CA GLY A 200 -14.03 15.92 -16.72
C GLY A 200 -13.89 14.40 -16.74
N SER A 201 -13.41 13.82 -15.65
CA SER A 201 -13.13 12.38 -15.57
C SER A 201 -13.49 11.81 -14.19
N ALA A 202 -13.97 10.57 -14.18
CA ALA A 202 -13.97 9.74 -12.99
C ALA A 202 -12.73 8.84 -12.99
N VAL A 203 -12.12 8.72 -11.81
CA VAL A 203 -10.97 7.87 -11.54
C VAL A 203 -11.33 6.89 -10.44
N GLY A 204 -11.17 5.60 -10.73
CA GLY A 204 -11.32 4.54 -9.75
C GLY A 204 -10.02 4.33 -8.98
N VAL A 205 -10.11 4.05 -7.69
CA VAL A 205 -8.98 3.56 -6.90
C VAL A 205 -9.42 2.29 -6.19
N MET A 206 -8.80 1.17 -6.55
CA MET A 206 -8.99 -0.09 -5.85
C MET A 206 -7.77 -0.32 -4.96
N ALA A 207 -7.96 -0.42 -3.65
CA ALA A 207 -6.87 -0.69 -2.70
C ALA A 207 -7.37 -1.49 -1.49
N THR A 208 -6.50 -1.80 -0.53
CA THR A 208 -6.92 -2.43 0.74
C THR A 208 -7.80 -1.47 1.55
N ILE A 209 -8.52 -1.99 2.56
CA ILE A 209 -9.32 -1.16 3.47
C ILE A 209 -8.44 -0.08 4.12
N GLY A 210 -7.29 -0.48 4.68
CA GLY A 210 -6.33 0.44 5.28
C GLY A 210 -5.95 1.58 4.34
N THR A 211 -5.51 1.26 3.12
CA THR A 211 -5.09 2.26 2.13
C THR A 211 -6.22 3.23 1.74
N ILE A 212 -7.44 2.74 1.56
CA ILE A 212 -8.58 3.64 1.25
C ILE A 212 -8.94 4.50 2.46
N SER A 213 -8.96 3.91 3.66
CA SER A 213 -9.36 4.61 4.89
C SER A 213 -8.38 5.70 5.30
N SER A 214 -7.11 5.61 4.91
CA SER A 214 -6.11 6.65 5.17
C SER A 214 -6.36 7.94 4.38
N GLY A 215 -7.16 7.88 3.30
CA GLY A 215 -7.39 8.98 2.38
C GLY A 215 -6.17 9.39 1.55
N SER A 216 -5.08 8.61 1.58
CA SER A 216 -3.80 9.00 0.97
C SER A 216 -3.91 9.15 -0.55
N TYR A 217 -4.57 8.21 -1.25
CA TYR A 217 -4.78 8.33 -2.70
C TYR A 217 -5.60 9.57 -3.08
N ASP A 218 -6.72 9.84 -2.39
CA ASP A 218 -7.56 11.00 -2.71
C ASP A 218 -6.78 12.32 -2.54
N ARG A 219 -6.05 12.47 -1.42
CA ARG A 219 -5.17 13.63 -1.20
C ARG A 219 -4.09 13.74 -2.27
N THR A 220 -3.33 12.68 -2.50
CA THR A 220 -2.20 12.70 -3.44
C THR A 220 -2.66 12.96 -4.87
N ILE A 221 -3.71 12.29 -5.35
CA ILE A 221 -4.25 12.50 -6.71
C ILE A 221 -4.68 13.96 -6.89
N ARG A 222 -5.44 14.52 -5.94
CA ARG A 222 -5.91 15.90 -6.03
C ARG A 222 -4.75 16.90 -6.05
N THR A 223 -3.76 16.71 -5.18
CA THR A 223 -2.58 17.56 -5.13
C THR A 223 -1.80 17.48 -6.44
N THR A 224 -1.45 16.27 -6.90
CA THR A 224 -0.68 16.06 -8.13
C THR A 224 -1.40 16.61 -9.36
N LEU A 225 -2.68 16.32 -9.54
CA LEU A 225 -3.43 16.81 -10.70
C LEU A 225 -3.57 18.34 -10.68
N LYS A 226 -3.79 18.94 -9.50
CA LYS A 226 -3.82 20.40 -9.34
C LYS A 226 -2.48 21.03 -9.71
N GLU A 227 -1.36 20.46 -9.25
CA GLU A 227 -0.01 20.94 -9.59
C GLU A 227 0.30 20.83 -11.09
N LYS A 228 -0.26 19.81 -11.76
CA LYS A 228 -0.14 19.63 -13.21
C LYS A 228 -1.12 20.48 -14.02
N GLY A 229 -1.97 21.28 -13.37
CA GLY A 229 -2.90 22.20 -14.04
C GLY A 229 -4.23 21.57 -14.47
N PHE A 230 -4.66 20.47 -13.85
CA PHE A 230 -5.98 19.89 -14.11
C PHE A 230 -7.07 20.74 -13.46
N LEU A 231 -7.95 21.33 -14.27
CA LEU A 231 -8.99 22.26 -13.81
C LEU A 231 -10.43 21.74 -14.01
N ASN A 232 -10.59 20.58 -14.65
CA ASN A 232 -11.91 20.02 -14.94
C ASN A 232 -12.52 19.32 -13.73
N LYS A 233 -13.78 18.88 -13.89
CA LYS A 233 -14.46 18.06 -12.89
C LYS A 233 -13.74 16.72 -12.71
N LEU A 234 -13.29 16.45 -11.49
CA LEU A 234 -12.67 15.17 -11.10
C LEU A 234 -13.55 14.47 -10.07
N GLU A 235 -13.97 13.24 -10.39
CA GLU A 235 -14.63 12.34 -9.45
C GLU A 235 -13.68 11.21 -9.06
N ILE A 236 -13.36 11.07 -7.78
CA ILE A 236 -12.53 9.94 -7.29
C ILE A 236 -13.44 8.92 -6.61
N VAL A 237 -13.43 7.70 -7.12
CA VAL A 237 -14.26 6.59 -6.63
C VAL A 237 -13.37 5.54 -5.97
N ASN A 238 -13.33 5.60 -4.65
CA ASN A 238 -12.55 4.69 -3.82
C ASN A 238 -13.31 3.40 -3.55
N GLN A 239 -12.68 2.25 -3.82
CA GLN A 239 -13.17 0.92 -3.51
C GLN A 239 -12.19 0.17 -2.61
N PRO A 240 -12.52 -0.01 -1.33
CA PRO A 240 -11.77 -0.88 -0.44
C PRO A 240 -12.02 -2.36 -0.78
N GLY A 241 -10.95 -3.12 -0.90
CA GLY A 241 -10.95 -4.54 -1.28
C GLY A 241 -10.83 -5.47 -0.08
N LEU A 242 -11.88 -5.60 0.73
CA LEU A 242 -11.92 -6.54 1.87
C LEU A 242 -11.57 -7.95 1.40
N GLY A 243 -10.50 -8.52 1.96
CA GLY A 243 -10.08 -9.90 1.75
C GLY A 243 -9.49 -10.20 0.37
N PHE A 244 -9.31 -9.22 -0.52
CA PHE A 244 -8.84 -9.49 -1.87
C PHE A 244 -7.36 -9.85 -1.89
N ALA A 245 -6.49 -9.06 -1.25
CA ALA A 245 -5.06 -9.38 -1.15
C ALA A 245 -4.83 -10.70 -0.41
N GLU A 246 -5.57 -10.90 0.68
CA GLU A 246 -5.51 -12.11 1.51
C GLU A 246 -5.99 -13.34 0.74
N ALA A 247 -7.03 -13.21 -0.07
CA ALA A 247 -7.48 -14.25 -0.99
C ALA A 247 -6.39 -14.62 -2.00
N VAL A 248 -5.71 -13.62 -2.58
CA VAL A 248 -4.57 -13.87 -3.48
C VAL A 248 -3.52 -14.70 -2.73
N ASP A 249 -3.11 -14.31 -1.54
CA ASP A 249 -2.10 -15.06 -0.76
C ASP A 249 -2.61 -16.38 -0.16
N SER A 250 -3.84 -16.78 -0.49
CA SER A 250 -4.46 -18.03 -0.03
C SER A 250 -4.55 -18.11 1.50
N GLU A 251 -4.78 -16.96 2.14
CA GLU A 251 -5.01 -16.89 3.57
C GLU A 251 -6.24 -17.70 3.96
N SER A 252 -6.06 -18.59 4.92
CA SER A 252 -7.06 -19.61 5.26
C SER A 252 -8.39 -19.02 5.74
N SER A 253 -8.37 -17.82 6.33
CA SER A 253 -9.57 -17.11 6.76
C SER A 253 -10.35 -16.46 5.60
N PHE A 254 -9.80 -16.44 4.38
CA PHE A 254 -10.41 -15.80 3.20
C PHE A 254 -10.67 -16.80 2.07
N ILE A 255 -9.80 -17.80 1.89
CA ILE A 255 -9.96 -18.86 0.90
C ILE A 255 -9.59 -20.21 1.48
N ASP A 256 -10.36 -21.22 1.10
CA ASP A 256 -9.98 -22.64 1.23
C ASP A 256 -10.54 -23.39 0.03
N ARG A 257 -9.66 -23.74 -0.92
CA ARG A 257 -10.06 -24.41 -2.17
C ARG A 257 -10.72 -25.78 -1.96
N LYS A 258 -10.52 -26.39 -0.79
CA LYS A 258 -11.14 -27.68 -0.43
C LYS A 258 -12.51 -27.50 0.21
N ALA A 259 -12.86 -26.29 0.64
CA ALA A 259 -14.16 -26.01 1.22
C ALA A 259 -15.28 -26.22 0.19
N THR A 260 -16.33 -26.91 0.61
CA THR A 260 -17.53 -27.18 -0.19
C THR A 260 -18.77 -26.44 0.32
N ALA A 261 -18.65 -25.72 1.44
CA ALA A 261 -19.70 -24.91 2.05
C ALA A 261 -19.08 -23.67 2.74
N PRO A 262 -19.86 -22.59 2.94
CA PRO A 262 -19.41 -21.42 3.68
C PRO A 262 -18.91 -21.79 5.08
N ARG A 263 -17.84 -21.13 5.54
CA ARG A 263 -17.13 -21.45 6.78
C ARG A 263 -17.29 -20.35 7.82
N ASP A 264 -17.38 -20.73 9.09
CA ASP A 264 -17.52 -19.75 10.19
C ASP A 264 -16.28 -18.86 10.37
N VAL A 265 -15.10 -19.38 10.04
CA VAL A 265 -13.83 -18.66 10.08
C VAL A 265 -13.67 -17.64 8.95
N TYR A 266 -14.60 -17.58 8.00
CA TYR A 266 -14.52 -16.69 6.85
C TYR A 266 -14.63 -15.20 7.25
N LYS A 267 -13.61 -14.43 6.88
CA LYS A 267 -13.48 -12.98 7.19
C LYS A 267 -13.66 -12.08 5.96
N GLY A 268 -13.94 -12.63 4.79
CA GLY A 268 -14.18 -11.86 3.57
C GLY A 268 -15.56 -11.20 3.51
N PRO A 269 -15.90 -10.60 2.36
CA PRO A 269 -17.19 -9.97 2.08
C PRO A 269 -18.38 -10.87 2.41
N LYS A 270 -19.37 -10.32 3.13
CA LYS A 270 -20.63 -10.99 3.50
C LYS A 270 -21.82 -10.36 2.77
N ILE A 271 -22.98 -10.99 2.84
CA ILE A 271 -24.22 -10.42 2.32
C ILE A 271 -24.51 -9.09 3.02
N GLY A 272 -24.81 -8.05 2.24
CA GLY A 272 -25.10 -6.72 2.74
C GLY A 272 -25.28 -5.70 1.62
N THR A 273 -25.50 -4.44 1.97
CA THR A 273 -25.73 -3.36 1.00
C THR A 273 -24.66 -2.26 1.03
N ASP A 274 -23.69 -2.36 1.93
CA ASP A 274 -22.55 -1.45 1.95
C ASP A 274 -21.53 -1.78 0.84
N SER A 275 -20.50 -0.95 0.73
CA SER A 275 -19.51 -1.09 -0.33
C SER A 275 -18.55 -2.27 -0.20
N LEU A 276 -18.49 -2.90 0.97
CA LEU A 276 -17.63 -4.05 1.25
C LEU A 276 -18.39 -5.36 1.07
N SER A 277 -19.71 -5.29 1.03
CA SER A 277 -20.61 -6.42 1.04
C SER A 277 -20.96 -6.93 -0.36
N ILE A 278 -21.48 -8.15 -0.39
CA ILE A 278 -22.09 -8.79 -1.55
C ILE A 278 -23.57 -8.41 -1.55
N ASN A 279 -23.96 -7.51 -2.46
CA ASN A 279 -25.36 -7.14 -2.62
C ASN A 279 -26.09 -8.20 -3.46
N THR A 280 -27.01 -8.94 -2.85
CA THR A 280 -27.73 -10.02 -3.54
C THR A 280 -28.58 -9.54 -4.72
N ALA A 281 -28.92 -8.25 -4.78
CA ALA A 281 -29.62 -7.65 -5.93
C ALA A 281 -28.71 -7.49 -7.17
N LEU A 282 -27.39 -7.62 -7.00
CA LEU A 282 -26.38 -7.48 -8.04
C LEU A 282 -25.75 -8.82 -8.43
N MET A 283 -26.29 -9.96 -7.99
CA MET A 283 -25.69 -11.28 -8.26
C MET A 283 -25.47 -11.55 -9.76
N ASP A 284 -26.42 -11.15 -10.60
CA ASP A 284 -26.32 -11.30 -12.05
C ASP A 284 -25.27 -10.34 -12.66
N VAL A 285 -25.04 -9.19 -12.02
CA VAL A 285 -24.04 -8.19 -12.44
C VAL A 285 -22.64 -8.61 -12.01
N TYR A 286 -22.47 -9.14 -10.80
CA TYR A 286 -21.21 -9.70 -10.34
C TYR A 286 -20.73 -10.85 -11.23
N ASN A 287 -21.69 -11.62 -11.76
CA ASN A 287 -21.46 -12.76 -12.63
C ASN A 287 -20.32 -13.66 -12.08
N PHE A 288 -20.39 -13.99 -10.79
CA PHE A 288 -19.33 -14.74 -10.10
C PHE A 288 -19.09 -16.11 -10.76
N ASP A 289 -17.81 -16.52 -10.81
CA ASP A 289 -17.46 -17.88 -11.18
C ASP A 289 -17.93 -18.84 -10.08
N ARG A 290 -18.64 -19.90 -10.50
CA ARG A 290 -19.18 -20.95 -9.63
C ARG A 290 -18.45 -22.29 -9.79
N LYS A 291 -17.51 -22.39 -10.72
CA LYS A 291 -16.77 -23.63 -10.99
C LYS A 291 -15.78 -23.91 -9.85
N ASN A 292 -15.43 -25.18 -9.66
CA ASN A 292 -14.37 -25.61 -8.73
C ASN A 292 -14.48 -24.99 -7.33
N ASN A 293 -15.71 -24.87 -6.80
CA ASN A 293 -15.98 -24.28 -5.48
C ASN A 293 -15.50 -22.83 -5.32
N ALA A 294 -15.39 -22.05 -6.41
CA ALA A 294 -14.98 -20.63 -6.39
C ALA A 294 -15.99 -19.72 -5.68
N LEU A 295 -17.24 -20.16 -5.52
CA LEU A 295 -18.30 -19.49 -4.80
C LEU A 295 -19.05 -20.52 -3.96
N LEU A 296 -19.20 -20.26 -2.66
CA LEU A 296 -19.90 -21.13 -1.73
C LEU A 296 -21.16 -20.42 -1.24
N ILE A 297 -22.30 -21.09 -1.33
CA ILE A 297 -23.60 -20.50 -1.03
C ILE A 297 -24.35 -21.41 -0.05
N SER A 298 -25.02 -20.79 0.92
CA SER A 298 -26.09 -21.41 1.69
C SER A 298 -27.39 -20.67 1.44
N GLU A 299 -28.48 -21.43 1.34
CA GLU A 299 -29.82 -20.91 1.11
C GLU A 299 -30.77 -21.32 2.24
N SER A 300 -31.69 -20.43 2.58
CA SER A 300 -32.81 -20.69 3.48
C SER A 300 -34.07 -20.08 2.88
N ASN A 301 -35.14 -20.87 2.74
CA ASN A 301 -36.43 -20.44 2.18
C ASN A 301 -36.31 -19.77 0.79
N GLY A 302 -35.45 -20.31 -0.09
CA GLY A 302 -35.23 -19.79 -1.45
C GLY A 302 -34.51 -18.44 -1.51
N LYS A 303 -33.86 -18.03 -0.41
CA LYS A 303 -33.02 -16.83 -0.34
C LYS A 303 -31.61 -17.19 0.09
N TYR A 304 -30.63 -16.44 -0.41
CA TYR A 304 -29.25 -16.52 0.05
C TYR A 304 -29.18 -16.18 1.55
N SER A 305 -28.76 -17.14 2.37
CA SER A 305 -28.52 -16.93 3.80
C SER A 305 -27.05 -16.71 4.10
N ASN A 306 -26.15 -17.26 3.28
CA ASN A 306 -24.71 -17.03 3.38
C ASN A 306 -24.06 -17.13 2.00
N ILE A 307 -23.08 -16.26 1.72
CA ILE A 307 -22.25 -16.31 0.53
C ILE A 307 -20.79 -16.11 0.96
N GLN A 308 -19.92 -17.01 0.51
CA GLN A 308 -18.48 -16.92 0.68
C GLN A 308 -17.82 -16.93 -0.71
N LEU A 309 -16.98 -15.92 -0.97
CA LEU A 309 -16.07 -15.94 -2.11
C LEU A 309 -14.91 -16.86 -1.79
N ASN A 310 -14.56 -17.73 -2.72
CA ASN A 310 -13.53 -18.75 -2.52
C ASN A 310 -12.56 -18.81 -3.71
N SER A 311 -12.51 -17.76 -4.52
CA SER A 311 -11.50 -17.54 -5.54
C SER A 311 -11.11 -16.06 -5.57
N PRO A 312 -9.83 -15.70 -5.76
CA PRO A 312 -9.45 -14.28 -5.82
C PRO A 312 -10.07 -13.56 -7.03
N GLY A 313 -10.35 -14.28 -8.11
CA GLY A 313 -11.09 -13.74 -9.26
C GLY A 313 -12.47 -13.22 -8.87
N ASN A 314 -13.20 -13.92 -7.98
CA ASN A 314 -14.49 -13.44 -7.49
C ASN A 314 -14.36 -12.20 -6.59
N TYR A 315 -13.25 -12.04 -5.85
CA TYR A 315 -12.97 -10.79 -5.14
C TYR A 315 -12.73 -9.64 -6.12
N ALA A 316 -11.96 -9.86 -7.19
CA ALA A 316 -11.73 -8.86 -8.24
C ALA A 316 -13.06 -8.38 -8.85
N ARG A 317 -13.96 -9.33 -9.17
CA ARG A 317 -15.30 -9.07 -9.73
C ARG A 317 -16.16 -8.26 -8.77
N LEU A 318 -16.29 -8.70 -7.51
CA LEU A 318 -17.07 -8.01 -6.50
C LEU A 318 -16.63 -6.55 -6.37
N HIS A 319 -15.34 -6.33 -6.16
CA HIS A 319 -14.83 -4.99 -5.85
C HIS A 319 -14.94 -4.07 -7.05
N LEU A 320 -14.61 -4.53 -8.27
CA LEU A 320 -14.77 -3.68 -9.45
C LEU A 320 -16.24 -3.32 -9.74
N VAL A 321 -17.16 -4.28 -9.60
CA VAL A 321 -18.60 -3.99 -9.75
C VAL A 321 -19.06 -3.00 -8.68
N ASN A 322 -18.66 -3.17 -7.42
CA ASN A 322 -19.00 -2.23 -6.35
C ASN A 322 -18.43 -0.81 -6.61
N LEU A 323 -17.22 -0.71 -7.18
CA LEU A 323 -16.64 0.59 -7.60
C LEU A 323 -17.53 1.28 -8.64
N ILE A 324 -17.93 0.55 -9.68
CA ILE A 324 -18.73 1.11 -10.78
C ILE A 324 -20.16 1.41 -10.33
N GLU A 325 -20.72 0.59 -9.45
CA GLU A 325 -22.02 0.85 -8.81
C GLU A 325 -22.02 2.13 -7.98
N LYS A 326 -20.95 2.39 -7.22
CA LYS A 326 -20.79 3.68 -6.51
C LYS A 326 -20.81 4.85 -7.49
N LEU A 327 -20.08 4.75 -8.59
CA LEU A 327 -20.06 5.80 -9.60
C LEU A 327 -21.46 6.02 -10.19
N ARG A 328 -22.16 4.94 -10.54
CA ARG A 328 -23.54 4.98 -11.04
C ARG A 328 -24.48 5.68 -10.07
N GLN A 329 -24.43 5.31 -8.80
CA GLN A 329 -25.31 5.86 -7.76
C GLN A 329 -25.02 7.33 -7.45
N ARG A 330 -23.75 7.75 -7.53
CA ARG A 330 -23.36 9.17 -7.39
C ARG A 330 -23.84 10.03 -8.56
N ASN A 331 -24.10 9.44 -9.72
CA ASN A 331 -24.47 10.14 -10.95
C ASN A 331 -23.56 11.34 -11.24
N ALA A 332 -22.24 11.09 -11.22
CA ALA A 332 -21.24 12.15 -11.25
C ALA A 332 -21.20 12.94 -12.58
N GLY A 333 -21.88 12.49 -13.64
CA GLY A 333 -21.90 13.15 -14.95
C GLY A 333 -20.54 13.16 -15.66
N VAL A 334 -19.62 12.31 -15.25
CA VAL A 334 -18.29 12.08 -15.83
C VAL A 334 -18.07 10.58 -15.97
N LYS A 335 -17.26 10.18 -16.96
CA LYS A 335 -16.98 8.77 -17.26
C LYS A 335 -15.75 8.27 -16.51
N LEU A 336 -15.80 7.02 -16.08
CA LEU A 336 -14.63 6.29 -15.58
C LEU A 336 -13.70 6.02 -16.76
N SER A 337 -12.49 6.54 -16.71
CA SER A 337 -11.46 6.28 -17.75
C SER A 337 -10.19 5.64 -17.19
N ASN A 338 -9.92 5.81 -15.90
CA ASN A 338 -8.71 5.31 -15.27
C ASN A 338 -9.05 4.57 -13.97
N ILE A 339 -8.36 3.47 -13.69
CA ILE A 339 -8.44 2.73 -12.42
C ILE A 339 -7.03 2.49 -11.91
N ILE A 340 -6.71 3.05 -10.74
CA ILE A 340 -5.46 2.77 -10.05
C ILE A 340 -5.59 1.44 -9.28
N LEU A 341 -4.64 0.54 -9.52
CA LEU A 341 -4.45 -0.71 -8.78
C LEU A 341 -3.57 -0.44 -7.54
N GLY A 342 -4.18 0.14 -6.51
CA GLY A 342 -3.52 0.56 -5.27
C GLY A 342 -3.22 -0.57 -4.27
N CYS A 343 -2.88 -1.75 -4.77
CA CYS A 343 -2.43 -2.90 -4.00
C CYS A 343 -1.52 -3.77 -4.88
N THR A 344 -0.43 -4.28 -4.30
CA THR A 344 0.59 -5.08 -5.00
C THR A 344 0.06 -6.37 -5.61
N HIS A 345 -1.06 -6.89 -5.10
CA HIS A 345 -1.70 -8.13 -5.59
C HIS A 345 -2.64 -7.93 -6.78
N TYR A 346 -3.18 -6.73 -6.97
CA TYR A 346 -4.26 -6.50 -7.93
C TYR A 346 -3.81 -6.62 -9.40
N PRO A 347 -2.56 -6.27 -9.78
CA PRO A 347 -2.06 -6.48 -11.13
C PRO A 347 -2.19 -7.92 -11.64
N TYR A 348 -2.11 -8.94 -10.76
CA TYR A 348 -2.31 -10.35 -11.12
C TYR A 348 -3.69 -10.66 -11.72
N PHE A 349 -4.68 -9.78 -11.51
CA PHE A 349 -6.06 -9.95 -11.95
C PHE A 349 -6.49 -8.92 -12.99
N THR A 350 -5.55 -8.19 -13.61
CA THR A 350 -5.85 -7.19 -14.64
C THR A 350 -6.71 -7.76 -15.78
N ASP A 351 -6.45 -8.99 -16.24
CA ASP A 351 -7.26 -9.62 -17.28
C ASP A 351 -8.70 -9.87 -16.82
N THR A 352 -8.88 -10.33 -15.57
CA THR A 352 -10.22 -10.49 -14.98
C THR A 352 -10.94 -9.14 -14.88
N LEU A 353 -10.25 -8.08 -14.46
CA LEU A 353 -10.81 -6.74 -14.36
C LEU A 353 -11.23 -6.20 -15.73
N LYS A 354 -10.42 -6.41 -16.78
CA LYS A 354 -10.78 -6.07 -18.17
C LYS A 354 -12.04 -6.80 -18.63
N THR A 355 -12.13 -8.12 -18.38
CA THR A 355 -13.35 -8.89 -18.69
C THR A 355 -14.58 -8.32 -17.98
N VAL A 356 -14.47 -7.96 -16.70
CA VAL A 356 -15.59 -7.34 -15.95
C VAL A 356 -16.01 -6.00 -16.54
N ILE A 357 -15.06 -5.16 -16.98
CA ILE A 357 -15.38 -3.91 -17.69
C ILE A 357 -16.20 -4.19 -18.95
N GLU A 358 -15.79 -5.15 -19.77
CA GLU A 358 -16.50 -5.54 -20.98
C GLU A 358 -17.90 -6.08 -20.69
N GLU A 359 -18.03 -6.95 -19.68
CA GLU A 359 -19.30 -7.50 -19.22
C GLU A 359 -20.24 -6.38 -18.75
N LEU A 360 -19.77 -5.43 -17.96
CA LEU A 360 -20.58 -4.31 -17.47
C LEU A 360 -21.04 -3.40 -18.60
N ARG A 361 -20.15 -3.05 -19.55
CA ARG A 361 -20.53 -2.22 -20.72
C ARG A 361 -21.59 -2.88 -21.60
N ASN A 362 -21.65 -4.21 -21.60
CA ASN A 362 -22.59 -5.00 -22.39
C ASN A 362 -23.81 -5.49 -21.58
N TYR A 363 -23.78 -5.37 -20.26
CA TYR A 363 -24.88 -5.75 -19.39
C TYR A 363 -26.12 -4.91 -19.73
N SER A 364 -27.22 -5.61 -20.02
CA SER A 364 -28.51 -5.01 -20.28
C SER A 364 -29.57 -5.60 -19.38
N LYS A 365 -30.47 -4.75 -18.91
CA LYS A 365 -31.68 -5.16 -18.20
C LYS A 365 -32.86 -4.42 -18.83
N ASP A 366 -33.81 -5.18 -19.37
CA ASP A 366 -34.99 -4.65 -20.05
C ASP A 366 -34.65 -3.66 -21.19
N GLY A 367 -33.56 -3.94 -21.93
CA GLY A 367 -33.06 -3.10 -23.03
C GLY A 367 -32.25 -1.87 -22.60
N ILE A 368 -32.11 -1.63 -21.30
CA ILE A 368 -31.33 -0.52 -20.72
C ILE A 368 -29.92 -1.00 -20.41
N PHE A 369 -28.91 -0.20 -20.76
CA PHE A 369 -27.49 -0.46 -20.49
C PHE A 369 -26.98 0.43 -19.35
N PRO A 370 -27.17 0.05 -18.07
CA PRO A 370 -26.96 0.96 -16.93
C PRO A 370 -25.50 1.40 -16.73
N TYR A 371 -24.52 0.70 -17.32
CA TYR A 371 -23.09 0.99 -17.13
C TYR A 371 -22.37 1.51 -18.36
N ARG A 372 -22.92 1.30 -19.57
CA ARG A 372 -22.21 1.53 -20.84
C ARG A 372 -21.68 2.95 -20.97
N ASP A 373 -22.50 3.93 -20.60
CA ASP A 373 -22.15 5.35 -20.73
C ASP A 373 -21.44 5.92 -19.50
N LEU A 374 -21.34 5.15 -18.41
CA LEU A 374 -20.57 5.50 -17.21
C LEU A 374 -19.09 5.17 -17.35
N ILE A 375 -18.77 4.21 -18.20
CA ILE A 375 -17.42 3.69 -18.41
C ILE A 375 -16.95 4.20 -19.77
N SER A 376 -15.69 4.61 -19.90
CA SER A 376 -15.10 4.89 -21.20
C SER A 376 -14.98 3.59 -22.04
N PRO A 377 -14.95 3.68 -23.39
CA PRO A 377 -14.72 2.51 -24.24
C PRO A 377 -13.40 1.78 -23.92
N GLU A 378 -12.38 2.56 -23.57
CA GLU A 378 -11.09 2.08 -23.11
C GLU A 378 -10.87 2.52 -21.65
N ILE A 379 -10.40 1.60 -20.82
CA ILE A 379 -10.04 1.85 -19.42
C ILE A 379 -8.55 1.61 -19.26
N ASN A 380 -7.87 2.60 -18.69
CA ASN A 380 -6.48 2.49 -18.30
C ASN A 380 -6.39 1.95 -16.88
N PHE A 381 -5.89 0.72 -16.74
CA PHE A 381 -5.49 0.18 -15.45
C PHE A 381 -4.06 0.63 -15.13
N ILE A 382 -3.92 1.41 -14.07
CA ILE A 382 -2.64 1.98 -13.66
C ILE A 382 -2.04 1.08 -12.58
N ASP A 383 -0.97 0.39 -12.94
CA ASP A 383 -0.07 -0.29 -12.00
C ASP A 383 1.03 0.69 -11.56
N PRO A 384 1.11 1.07 -10.27
CA PRO A 384 2.16 1.96 -9.78
C PRO A 384 3.59 1.39 -9.88
N ALA A 385 3.77 0.07 -10.00
CA ALA A 385 5.07 -0.60 -9.93
C ALA A 385 6.10 -0.04 -10.91
N LYS A 386 5.73 0.04 -12.21
CA LYS A 386 6.62 0.59 -13.26
C LYS A 386 7.02 2.04 -12.98
N PHE A 387 6.09 2.85 -12.45
CA PHE A 387 6.35 4.25 -12.18
C PHE A 387 7.27 4.47 -10.98
N VAL A 388 7.18 3.61 -9.96
CA VAL A 388 8.16 3.60 -8.85
C VAL A 388 9.56 3.26 -9.36
N ALA A 389 9.68 2.27 -10.25
CA ALA A 389 10.95 1.92 -10.87
C ALA A 389 11.53 3.11 -11.65
N ARG A 390 10.74 3.73 -12.54
CA ARG A 390 11.17 4.94 -13.28
C ARG A 390 11.62 6.07 -12.35
N GLN A 391 10.83 6.37 -11.32
CA GLN A 391 11.16 7.43 -10.37
C GLN A 391 12.48 7.12 -9.63
N THR A 392 12.67 5.87 -9.23
CA THR A 392 13.89 5.43 -8.54
C THR A 392 15.11 5.55 -9.45
N TYR A 393 14.99 5.18 -10.73
CA TYR A 393 16.06 5.34 -11.69
C TYR A 393 16.46 6.82 -11.83
N MET A 394 15.48 7.70 -12.03
CA MET A 394 15.71 9.15 -12.18
C MET A 394 16.40 9.73 -10.94
N GLU A 395 15.96 9.32 -9.75
CA GLU A 395 16.52 9.79 -8.50
C GLU A 395 17.96 9.32 -8.29
N LEU A 396 18.24 8.03 -8.49
CA LEU A 396 19.60 7.48 -8.43
C LEU A 396 20.52 8.13 -9.45
N ARG A 397 20.03 8.35 -10.67
CA ARG A 397 20.82 8.99 -11.73
C ARG A 397 21.17 10.43 -11.39
N SER A 398 20.18 11.23 -10.97
CA SER A 398 20.40 12.63 -10.58
C SER A 398 21.36 12.77 -9.39
N ALA A 399 21.36 11.80 -8.49
CA ALA A 399 22.25 11.75 -7.33
C ALA A 399 23.62 11.10 -7.61
N ASN A 400 23.89 10.65 -8.84
CA ASN A 400 25.08 9.85 -9.20
C ASN A 400 25.26 8.60 -8.32
N LEU A 401 24.16 7.90 -8.02
CA LEU A 401 24.12 6.71 -7.16
C LEU A 401 23.86 5.41 -7.93
N LEU A 402 23.74 5.46 -9.26
CA LEU A 402 23.69 4.24 -10.08
C LEU A 402 25.02 3.47 -9.98
N SER A 403 24.94 2.15 -9.88
CA SER A 403 26.09 1.26 -9.79
C SER A 403 26.94 1.34 -11.06
N ALA A 404 28.24 1.63 -10.92
CA ALA A 404 29.16 1.83 -12.05
C ALA A 404 29.63 0.53 -12.75
N GLY A 405 29.30 -0.65 -12.21
CA GLY A 405 29.82 -1.94 -12.66
C GLY A 405 28.76 -2.86 -13.27
N PHE A 406 29.13 -3.59 -14.34
CA PHE A 406 28.34 -4.69 -14.90
C PHE A 406 28.65 -5.98 -14.15
N ALA A 407 27.86 -6.27 -13.12
CA ALA A 407 27.94 -7.54 -12.39
C ALA A 407 26.62 -8.32 -12.40
N GLY A 408 25.67 -7.92 -13.26
CA GLY A 408 24.31 -8.43 -13.31
C GLY A 408 23.46 -8.01 -12.10
N GLN A 409 22.14 -8.07 -12.31
CA GLN A 409 21.17 -7.87 -11.24
C GLN A 409 21.33 -8.96 -10.18
N ARG A 410 21.25 -8.56 -8.91
CA ARG A 410 21.25 -9.49 -7.78
C ARG A 410 20.15 -9.14 -6.80
N LEU A 411 19.50 -10.15 -6.25
CA LEU A 411 18.45 -9.97 -5.26
C LEU A 411 18.71 -10.89 -4.08
N VAL A 412 18.78 -10.31 -2.88
CA VAL A 412 18.70 -11.05 -1.61
C VAL A 412 17.34 -10.76 -1.00
N GLY A 413 16.51 -11.79 -0.87
CA GLY A 413 15.18 -11.68 -0.29
C GLY A 413 15.15 -12.16 1.15
N TYR A 414 14.43 -11.44 1.99
CA TYR A 414 14.17 -11.76 3.38
C TYR A 414 12.67 -11.81 3.65
N ILE A 415 12.26 -12.66 4.59
CA ILE A 415 10.89 -12.82 5.05
C ILE A 415 10.85 -12.81 6.57
N SER A 416 9.90 -12.09 7.16
CA SER A 416 9.61 -12.26 8.57
C SER A 416 8.72 -13.47 8.80
N VAL A 417 9.07 -14.29 9.78
CA VAL A 417 8.30 -15.46 10.22
C VAL A 417 8.05 -15.38 11.72
N PRO A 418 7.02 -16.02 12.26
CA PRO A 418 6.82 -16.11 13.70
C PRO A 418 8.07 -16.65 14.39
N ALA A 419 8.48 -16.01 15.49
CA ALA A 419 9.71 -16.37 16.18
C ALA A 419 9.66 -17.81 16.70
N ALA A 420 10.79 -18.52 16.62
CA ALA A 420 10.91 -19.87 17.14
C ALA A 420 10.57 -19.91 18.65
N GLY A 421 9.82 -20.93 19.06
CA GLY A 421 9.44 -21.12 20.47
C GLY A 421 8.29 -20.24 20.96
N LEU A 422 7.58 -19.54 20.07
CA LEU A 422 6.31 -18.92 20.42
C LEU A 422 5.30 -19.96 20.92
N ASP A 423 4.54 -19.56 21.93
CA ASP A 423 3.45 -20.37 22.48
C ASP A 423 2.42 -20.70 21.38
N SER A 424 1.96 -21.96 21.32
CA SER A 424 0.99 -22.44 20.31
C SER A 424 -0.38 -21.72 20.37
N SER A 425 -0.67 -20.99 21.44
CA SER A 425 -1.83 -20.09 21.49
C SER A 425 -1.70 -18.91 20.52
N LYS A 426 -0.48 -18.52 20.14
CA LYS A 426 -0.17 -17.36 19.28
C LYS A 426 -0.03 -17.68 17.80
N THR A 427 0.15 -18.95 17.43
CA THR A 427 0.33 -19.40 16.04
C THR A 427 -0.81 -20.31 15.57
N ASP A 428 -1.19 -20.20 14.30
CA ASP A 428 -2.18 -21.08 13.69
C ASP A 428 -1.58 -22.43 13.25
N ASN A 429 -2.42 -23.31 12.68
CA ASN A 429 -1.98 -24.64 12.23
C ASN A 429 -0.97 -24.60 11.07
N ASN A 430 -0.83 -23.46 10.39
CA ASN A 430 0.13 -23.25 9.32
C ASN A 430 1.42 -22.59 9.84
N GLY A 431 1.52 -22.33 11.15
CA GLY A 431 2.66 -21.70 11.78
C GLY A 431 2.68 -20.18 11.65
N ASN A 432 1.60 -19.54 11.18
CA ASN A 432 1.49 -18.08 11.08
C ASN A 432 1.02 -17.45 12.41
N LEU A 433 1.28 -16.17 12.65
CA LEU A 433 0.67 -15.47 13.79
C LEU A 433 -0.85 -15.42 13.66
N LYS A 434 -1.57 -15.85 14.71
CA LYS A 434 -3.04 -15.74 14.78
C LYS A 434 -3.48 -14.29 14.71
N TYR A 435 -4.70 -14.11 14.21
CA TYR A 435 -5.36 -12.81 14.08
C TYR A 435 -5.35 -12.03 15.41
N GLU A 436 -5.84 -12.65 16.48
CA GLU A 436 -6.01 -12.02 17.78
C GLU A 436 -4.67 -11.60 18.39
N PHE A 437 -3.62 -12.39 18.18
CA PHE A 437 -2.28 -12.03 18.62
C PHE A 437 -1.70 -10.91 17.77
N LYS A 438 -1.82 -10.99 16.44
CA LYS A 438 -1.29 -10.00 15.49
C LYS A 438 -1.82 -8.60 15.75
N TYR A 439 -3.15 -8.48 15.86
CA TYR A 439 -3.86 -7.20 16.05
C TYR A 439 -4.13 -6.88 17.52
N GLY A 440 -3.72 -7.74 18.45
CA GLY A 440 -3.72 -7.46 19.89
C GLY A 440 -2.44 -6.78 20.40
N ARG A 441 -1.41 -6.63 19.55
CA ARG A 441 -0.14 -6.00 19.91
C ARG A 441 -0.26 -4.47 19.93
N GLU A 442 0.56 -3.87 20.79
CA GLU A 442 0.63 -2.42 20.99
C GLU A 442 2.01 -1.87 20.61
N THR A 443 2.06 -0.56 20.36
CA THR A 443 3.31 0.18 20.16
C THR A 443 4.23 0.09 21.38
N GLY A 444 5.53 0.21 21.13
CA GLY A 444 6.57 0.08 22.15
C GLY A 444 6.78 -1.34 22.67
N SER A 445 6.07 -2.34 22.12
CA SER A 445 6.31 -3.73 22.49
C SER A 445 7.71 -4.17 22.03
N THR A 446 8.46 -4.71 22.98
CA THR A 446 9.76 -5.37 22.77
C THR A 446 9.60 -6.88 22.56
N ASP A 447 8.36 -7.37 22.40
CA ASP A 447 8.09 -8.77 22.15
C ASP A 447 8.82 -9.23 20.90
N LYS A 448 9.72 -10.21 21.07
CA LYS A 448 10.39 -10.91 19.97
C LYS A 448 9.42 -11.91 19.35
N SER A 449 8.35 -11.40 18.72
CA SER A 449 7.26 -12.23 18.18
C SER A 449 7.47 -12.65 16.73
N PHE A 450 8.53 -12.17 16.08
CA PHE A 450 8.93 -12.60 14.74
C PHE A 450 10.45 -12.55 14.61
N ALA A 451 10.97 -13.30 13.66
CA ALA A 451 12.35 -13.27 13.22
C ALA A 451 12.38 -13.01 11.72
N VAL A 452 13.44 -12.37 11.22
CA VAL A 452 13.65 -12.20 9.79
C VAL A 452 14.64 -13.26 9.32
N GLU A 453 14.24 -14.03 8.32
CA GLU A 453 15.03 -15.09 7.69
C GLU A 453 15.25 -14.77 6.21
N GLN A 454 16.30 -15.29 5.61
CA GLN A 454 16.45 -15.25 4.16
C GLN A 454 15.37 -16.13 3.50
N PHE A 455 14.89 -15.74 2.32
CA PHE A 455 13.97 -16.57 1.54
C PHE A 455 14.52 -17.98 1.35
N SER A 456 13.64 -18.97 1.50
CA SER A 456 13.92 -20.37 1.26
C SER A 456 12.64 -21.12 0.88
N ASN A 457 12.78 -22.32 0.33
CA ASN A 457 11.63 -23.21 0.10
C ASN A 457 10.89 -23.62 1.38
N LYS A 458 11.43 -23.31 2.57
CA LYS A 458 10.81 -23.63 3.86
C LYS A 458 9.89 -22.52 4.38
N ASN A 459 10.16 -21.27 4.03
CA ASN A 459 9.47 -20.10 4.59
C ASN A 459 8.60 -19.35 3.56
N ILE A 460 8.58 -19.78 2.30
CA ILE A 460 7.62 -19.33 1.29
C ILE A 460 6.64 -20.48 0.99
N ASN A 461 5.33 -20.22 1.12
CA ASN A 461 4.30 -21.20 0.76
C ASN A 461 4.41 -21.59 -0.72
N SER A 462 4.30 -22.89 -1.03
CA SER A 462 4.37 -23.44 -2.38
C SER A 462 3.41 -22.78 -3.38
N ASP A 463 2.19 -22.42 -2.95
CA ASP A 463 1.23 -21.74 -3.84
C ASP A 463 1.71 -20.35 -4.22
N ASN A 464 2.33 -19.63 -3.28
CA ASN A 464 2.93 -18.32 -3.53
C ASN A 464 4.17 -18.46 -4.41
N LEU A 465 5.03 -19.43 -4.13
CA LEU A 465 6.23 -19.69 -4.93
C LEU A 465 5.88 -20.04 -6.39
N ASN A 466 4.87 -20.88 -6.61
CA ASN A 466 4.37 -21.19 -7.95
C ASN A 466 3.84 -19.94 -8.65
N ARG A 467 3.09 -19.08 -7.96
CA ARG A 467 2.63 -17.82 -8.54
C ARG A 467 3.78 -16.88 -8.89
N ILE A 468 4.77 -16.75 -8.03
CA ILE A 468 5.98 -15.95 -8.28
C ILE A 468 6.68 -16.50 -9.54
N LYS A 469 6.87 -17.82 -9.63
CA LYS A 469 7.45 -18.47 -10.82
C LYS A 469 6.66 -18.20 -12.10
N GLU A 470 5.34 -18.30 -12.06
CA GLU A 470 4.48 -18.13 -13.23
C GLU A 470 4.33 -16.67 -13.68
N ARG A 471 4.38 -15.72 -12.74
CA ARG A 471 4.01 -14.32 -13.00
C ARG A 471 5.17 -13.35 -12.92
N LEU A 472 6.24 -13.69 -12.20
CA LEU A 472 7.40 -12.85 -11.92
C LEU A 472 8.69 -13.62 -12.25
N PRO A 473 8.88 -14.03 -13.52
CA PRO A 473 9.97 -14.94 -13.89
C PRO A 473 11.36 -14.38 -13.59
N LEU A 474 11.61 -13.07 -13.77
CA LEU A 474 12.92 -12.46 -13.49
C LEU A 474 13.21 -12.49 -11.99
N THR A 475 12.23 -12.12 -11.19
CA THR A 475 12.32 -12.13 -9.73
C THR A 475 12.51 -13.55 -9.21
N PHE A 476 11.76 -14.51 -9.74
CA PHE A 476 11.88 -15.92 -9.38
C PHE A 476 13.28 -16.46 -9.66
N GLU A 477 13.85 -16.17 -10.83
CA GLU A 477 15.20 -16.60 -11.20
C GLU A 477 16.24 -16.11 -10.19
N LEU A 478 16.21 -14.82 -9.83
CA LEU A 478 17.18 -14.27 -8.87
C LEU A 478 16.99 -14.81 -7.45
N ILE A 479 15.75 -14.99 -7.00
CA ILE A 479 15.47 -15.59 -5.68
C ILE A 479 15.94 -17.05 -5.67
N ASN A 480 15.62 -17.83 -6.71
CA ASN A 480 16.01 -19.24 -6.80
C ASN A 480 17.53 -19.40 -6.77
N ASN A 481 18.25 -18.58 -7.53
CA ASN A 481 19.71 -18.56 -7.50
C ASN A 481 20.25 -18.19 -6.10
N SER A 482 19.61 -17.25 -5.40
CA SER A 482 20.00 -16.91 -4.02
C SER A 482 19.73 -18.05 -3.03
N MET A 483 18.65 -18.81 -3.21
CA MET A 483 18.28 -19.94 -2.34
C MET A 483 19.16 -21.18 -2.55
N GLU A 484 19.65 -21.41 -3.77
CA GLU A 484 20.49 -22.57 -4.11
C GLU A 484 21.94 -22.43 -3.63
N ASN A 485 22.42 -21.19 -3.40
CA ASN A 485 23.78 -20.92 -2.95
C ASN A 485 23.98 -21.05 -1.42
N ASP A 486 22.96 -21.48 -0.67
CA ASP A 486 22.97 -21.68 0.79
C ASP A 486 23.26 -23.15 1.23
N PHE A 487 23.84 -23.98 0.35
CA PHE A 487 24.22 -25.38 0.64
C PHE A 487 25.73 -25.63 0.75
#